data_AF-A0A2E3HTZ2-F1
#
_entry.id   AF-A0A2E3HTZ2-F1
#
_cell.length_a   1.000
_cell.length_b   1.000
_cell.length_c   1.000
_cell.angle_alpha   90.00
_cell.angle_beta   90.00
_cell.angle_gamma   90.00
#
_symmetry.space_group_name_H-M   'P 1'
#
loop_
_entity.id
_entity.type
_entity.pdbx_description
1 polymer ?
#
loop_
_entity_poly.entity_id
_entity_poly.type
_entity_poly.pdbx_seq_one_letter_code
_entity_poly.pdbx_strand_id
1 'polypeptide(L)' 'MQMHIKDTGGNHLDGGDVNFSAVVEATHAINYDGWLVLETLAKEYAIVSATGDMDFVRGNYELPV' A
#
# COMPACT_ATOMS: atom_id res chain seq x y z
N MET A 1 -13.57 8.85 -1.92
CA MET A 1 -12.22 9.40 -2.20
C MET A 1 -11.29 8.23 -2.51
N GLN A 2 -10.22 8.44 -3.26
CA GLN A 2 -9.21 7.41 -3.50
C GLN A 2 -7.81 7.93 -3.16
N MET A 3 -6.95 7.02 -2.69
CA MET A 3 -5.53 7.25 -2.47
C MET A 3 -4.77 6.17 -3.23
N HIS A 4 -3.78 6.57 -4.01
CA HIS A 4 -2.92 5.63 -4.72
C HIS A 4 -1.72 5.31 -3.84
N ILE A 5 -1.37 4.03 -3.76
CA ILE A 5 -0.29 3.54 -2.92
C ILE A 5 0.72 2.74 -3.75
N LYS A 6 1.99 3.05 -3.54
CA LYS A 6 3.16 2.44 -4.16
C LYS A 6 4.40 2.82 -3.36
N ASP A 7 5.49 2.08 -3.49
CA ASP A 7 6.77 2.48 -2.91
C ASP A 7 7.49 3.49 -3.83
N THR A 8 8.59 4.05 -3.34
CA THR A 8 9.46 5.02 -4.00
C THR A 8 9.81 4.54 -5.42
N GLY A 9 9.66 5.44 -6.40
CA GLY A 9 9.91 5.12 -7.81
C GLY A 9 8.83 4.28 -8.49
N GLY A 10 7.72 3.98 -7.81
CA GLY A 10 6.63 3.16 -8.34
C GLY A 10 6.82 1.65 -8.14
N ASN A 11 7.70 1.27 -7.23
CA ASN A 11 7.97 -0.11 -6.88
C ASN A 11 6.85 -0.74 -6.04
N HIS A 12 6.92 -2.06 -5.89
CA HIS A 12 6.08 -2.85 -4.97
C HIS A 12 6.29 -2.42 -3.52
N LEU A 13 5.25 -2.61 -2.69
CA LEU A 13 5.12 -1.99 -1.37
C LEU A 13 6.12 -2.48 -0.30
N ASP A 14 6.92 -3.50 -0.62
CA ASP A 14 8.00 -4.04 0.20
C ASP A 14 9.40 -3.73 -0.37
N GLY A 15 9.47 -2.97 -1.46
CA GLY A 15 10.66 -2.83 -2.28
C GLY A 15 11.46 -1.54 -2.10
N GLY A 16 11.06 -0.63 -1.22
CA GLY A 16 11.71 0.67 -1.07
C GLY A 16 11.62 1.29 0.32
N ASP A 17 11.59 2.63 0.37
CA ASP A 17 11.86 3.45 1.57
C ASP A 17 10.59 4.12 2.14
N VAL A 18 9.40 3.82 1.61
CA VAL A 18 8.17 4.38 2.17
C VAL A 18 7.92 3.82 3.57
N ASN A 19 7.78 4.72 4.55
CA ASN A 19 7.36 4.34 5.90
C ASN A 19 5.84 4.12 5.94
N PHE A 20 5.41 2.89 5.61
CA PHE A 20 3.98 2.56 5.52
C PHE A 20 3.24 2.68 6.85
N SER A 21 3.87 2.42 8.00
CA SER A 21 3.17 2.55 9.29
C SER A 21 2.70 3.98 9.55
N ALA A 22 3.54 4.97 9.24
CA ALA A 22 3.19 6.38 9.36
C ALA A 22 2.07 6.79 8.40
N VAL A 23 2.02 6.19 7.20
CA VAL A 23 0.93 6.41 6.24
C VAL A 23 -0.39 5.86 6.79
N VAL A 24 -0.37 4.63 7.32
CA VAL A 24 -1.55 4.00 7.94
C VAL A 24 -2.06 4.84 9.11
N GLU A 25 -1.18 5.24 10.03
CA GLU A 25 -1.51 6.11 11.17
C GLU A 25 -2.19 7.42 10.71
N ALA A 26 -1.61 8.07 9.70
CA ALA A 26 -2.16 9.31 9.15
C ALA A 26 -3.56 9.10 8.53
N THR A 27 -3.79 7.98 7.84
CA THR A 27 -5.11 7.69 7.26
C THR A 27 -6.17 7.43 8.32
N HIS A 28 -5.82 6.75 9.42
CA HIS A 28 -6.71 6.58 10.57
C HIS A 28 -7.01 7.91 11.26
N ALA A 29 -6.00 8.77 11.45
CA ALA A 29 -6.15 10.08 12.11
C ALA A 29 -7.15 11.01 11.39
N ILE A 30 -7.32 10.84 10.07
CA ILE A 30 -8.29 11.60 9.28
C ILE A 30 -9.61 10.86 9.03
N ASN A 31 -9.82 9.70 9.66
CA ASN A 31 -10.97 8.80 9.44
C ASN A 31 -11.18 8.48 7.96
N TYR A 32 -10.10 8.16 7.24
CA TYR A 32 -10.18 7.79 5.84
C TYR A 32 -10.94 6.46 5.68
N ASP A 33 -12.11 6.50 5.04
CA ASP A 33 -12.95 5.34 4.71
C ASP A 33 -13.13 5.23 3.19
N GLY A 34 -12.03 5.42 2.46
CA GLY A 34 -12.00 5.43 1.00
C GLY A 34 -11.20 4.27 0.41
N TRP A 35 -11.03 4.28 -0.91
CA TRP A 35 -10.30 3.24 -1.61
C TRP A 35 -8.79 3.47 -1.53
N LEU A 36 -8.03 2.41 -1.25
CA LEU A 36 -6.60 2.34 -1.55
C LEU A 36 -6.42 1.64 -2.90
N VAL A 37 -5.76 2.32 -3.84
CA VAL A 37 -5.50 1.81 -5.19
C VAL A 37 -4.02 1.44 -5.29
N LEU A 38 -3.74 0.14 -5.47
CA LEU A 38 -2.37 -0.37 -5.64
C LEU A 38 -1.89 -0.01 -7.06
N GLU A 39 -1.00 0.97 -7.17
CA GLU A 39 -0.53 1.50 -8.46
C GLU A 39 0.97 1.28 -8.62
N THR A 40 1.37 0.00 -8.60
CA THR A 40 2.74 -0.49 -8.69
C THR A 40 3.09 -0.93 -10.12
N LEU A 41 4.37 -0.89 -10.48
CA LEU A 41 4.84 -1.29 -11.81
C LEU A 41 4.74 -2.81 -12.00
N ALA A 42 3.83 -3.29 -12.85
CA ALA A 42 3.78 -4.69 -13.26
C ALA A 42 4.55 -4.90 -14.57
N LYS A 43 5.85 -5.27 -14.50
CA LYS A 43 6.65 -5.60 -15.70
C LYS A 43 6.70 -7.11 -15.97
N GLU A 44 7.00 -7.91 -14.94
CA GLU A 44 6.97 -9.37 -14.99
C GLU A 44 6.23 -9.89 -13.74
N TYR A 45 5.60 -11.08 -13.82
CA TYR A 45 4.89 -11.71 -12.69
C TYR A 45 3.73 -10.88 -12.07
N ALA A 46 2.99 -10.13 -12.90
CA ALA A 46 1.95 -9.20 -12.47
C ALA A 46 0.97 -9.74 -11.40
N ILE A 47 0.51 -10.99 -11.52
CA ILE A 47 -0.42 -11.60 -10.56
C ILE A 47 0.25 -11.82 -9.19
N VAL A 48 1.50 -12.29 -9.19
CA VAL A 48 2.25 -12.56 -7.95
C VAL A 48 2.53 -11.24 -7.24
N SER A 49 3.00 -10.23 -7.98
CA SER A 49 3.23 -8.90 -7.43
C SER A 49 1.95 -8.26 -6.87
N ALA A 50 0.84 -8.31 -7.61
CA ALA A 50 -0.43 -7.76 -7.15
C ALA A 50 -0.95 -8.47 -5.89
N THR A 51 -0.72 -9.78 -5.78
CA THR A 51 -1.04 -10.55 -4.58
C THR A 51 -0.18 -10.12 -3.40
N GLY A 52 1.14 -9.99 -3.60
CA GLY A 52 2.07 -9.52 -2.57
C GLY A 52 1.74 -8.11 -2.07
N ASP A 53 1.46 -7.17 -2.98
CA ASP A 53 1.07 -5.79 -2.63
C ASP A 53 -0.24 -5.79 -1.81
N MET A 54 -1.22 -6.63 -2.17
CA MET A 54 -2.48 -6.75 -1.43
C MET A 54 -2.27 -7.33 -0.03
N ASP A 55 -1.49 -8.39 0.10
CA ASP A 55 -1.19 -9.04 1.38
C ASP A 55 -0.41 -8.10 2.30
N PHE A 56 0.54 -7.32 1.74
CA PHE A 56 1.24 -6.28 2.48
C PHE A 56 0.28 -5.23 3.03
N VAL A 57 -0.62 -4.67 2.21
CA VAL A 57 -1.58 -3.67 2.69
C VAL A 57 -2.47 -4.27 3.77
N ARG A 58 -3.09 -5.43 3.55
CA ARG A 58 -3.98 -6.05 4.56
C ARG A 58 -3.26 -6.31 5.88
N GLY A 59 -2.04 -6.85 5.81
CA GLY A 59 -1.24 -7.16 7.00
C GLY A 59 -0.85 -5.93 7.82
N ASN A 60 -0.70 -4.76 7.17
CA ASN A 60 -0.29 -3.52 7.84
C ASN A 60 -1.45 -2.57 8.16
N TYR A 61 -2.58 -2.67 7.45
CA TYR A 61 -3.71 -1.73 7.56
C TYR A 61 -4.79 -2.20 8.54
N GLU A 62 -4.94 -3.52 8.75
CA GLU A 62 -5.97 -4.09 9.62
C GLU A 62 -5.55 -4.19 11.10
N LEU A 63 -4.27 -3.95 11.42
CA LEU A 63 -3.79 -3.99 12.79
C LEU A 63 -4.05 -2.65 13.50
N PRO A 64 -4.64 -2.64 14.70
CA PRO A 64 -4.75 -1.42 15.49
C PRO A 64 -3.33 -0.93 15.83
N VAL A 65 -3.06 0.32 15.47
CA VAL A 65 -1.87 1.09 15.88
C VAL A 65 -1.94 1.40 17.37
#